data_AF-A0A673ZAZ1-F1
#
_entry.id   AF-A0A673ZAZ1-F1
#
_cell.length_a   1.000
_cell.length_b   1.000
_cell.length_c   1.000
_cell.angle_alpha   90.00
_cell.angle_beta   90.00
_cell.angle_gamma   90.00
#
_symmetry.space_group_name_H-M   'P 1'
#
loop_
_entity.id
_entity.type
_entity.pdbx_description
1 polymer ?
#
loop_
_entity_poly.entity_id
_entity_poly.type
_entity_poly.pdbx_seq_one_letter_code
_entity_poly.pdbx_strand_id
1 'polypeptide(L)'
;MAKFQSLIFIKIILTLLNIQRSIACGRAEYRTGDECCPMCSPGNRVYKHCTEFTSTSCVPCTDSTFLDEPNGLTACIPCTNCDPGFGLKVKQSCRPSSDTVCGTLEGFYCLDPTKDGCRAAQRHSSCKPGQYINHTGMSSCNSSTDIST
;
A
#
# COMPACT_ATOMS: atom_id res chain seq x y z
N MET A 1 -54.21 4.07 -31.02
CA MET A 1 -53.82 4.00 -29.59
C MET A 1 -53.08 2.70 -29.22
N ALA A 2 -53.51 1.52 -29.69
CA ALA A 2 -52.84 0.24 -29.38
C ALA A 2 -51.38 0.09 -29.87
N LYS A 3 -51.05 0.59 -31.06
CA LYS A 3 -49.67 0.52 -31.62
C LYS A 3 -48.63 1.29 -30.81
N PHE A 4 -49.02 2.43 -30.24
CA PHE A 4 -48.12 3.27 -29.44
C PHE A 4 -47.79 2.62 -28.10
N GLN A 5 -48.79 2.02 -27.44
CA GLN A 5 -48.56 1.26 -26.22
C GLN A 5 -47.69 0.02 -26.47
N SER A 6 -47.89 -0.68 -27.58
CA SER A 6 -47.05 -1.82 -27.97
C SER A 6 -45.57 -1.43 -28.15
N LEU A 7 -45.27 -0.29 -28.78
CA LEU A 7 -43.90 0.21 -28.93
C LEU A 7 -43.26 0.59 -27.59
N ILE A 8 -44.02 1.16 -26.66
CA ILE A 8 -43.55 1.47 -25.30
C ILE A 8 -43.20 0.19 -24.54
N PHE A 9 -44.07 -0.83 -24.58
CA PHE A 9 -43.79 -2.13 -23.96
C PHE A 9 -42.54 -2.80 -24.52
N ILE A 10 -42.34 -2.77 -25.85
CA ILE A 10 -41.14 -3.31 -26.48
C ILE A 10 -39.88 -2.57 -26.02
N LYS A 11 -39.93 -1.23 -25.94
CA LYS A 11 -38.80 -0.45 -25.42
C LYS A 11 -38.50 -0.74 -23.95
N ILE A 12 -39.52 -0.93 -23.11
CA ILE A 12 -39.36 -1.30 -21.70
C ILE A 12 -38.69 -2.67 -21.59
N ILE A 13 -39.15 -3.68 -22.34
CA ILE A 13 -38.53 -5.01 -22.36
C ILE A 13 -37.08 -4.93 -22.83
N LEU A 14 -36.78 -4.17 -23.89
CA LEU A 14 -35.41 -3.96 -24.35
C LEU A 14 -34.54 -3.29 -23.28
N THR A 15 -35.05 -2.30 -22.54
CA THR A 15 -34.30 -1.69 -21.44
C THR A 15 -34.08 -2.64 -20.27
N LEU A 16 -35.04 -3.52 -19.95
CA LEU A 16 -34.90 -4.54 -18.90
C LEU A 16 -33.86 -5.63 -19.28
N LEU A 17 -33.80 -6.02 -20.56
CA LEU A 17 -32.79 -6.94 -21.08
C LEU A 17 -31.37 -6.34 -21.13
N ASN A 18 -31.26 -5.01 -21.10
CA ASN A 18 -29.99 -4.28 -21.04
C ASN A 18 -29.61 -3.85 -19.61
N ILE A 19 -30.33 -4.31 -18.57
CA ILE A 19 -29.88 -4.16 -17.19
C ILE A 19 -28.70 -5.10 -17.00
N GLN A 20 -27.51 -4.60 -17.32
CA GLN A 20 -26.26 -5.27 -17.00
C GLN A 20 -26.20 -5.35 -15.47
N ARG A 21 -26.52 -6.53 -14.96
CA ARG A 21 -26.58 -6.81 -13.53
C ARG A 21 -25.15 -6.71 -13.02
N SER A 22 -24.76 -5.55 -12.50
CA SER A 22 -23.46 -5.40 -11.84
C SER A 22 -23.48 -6.29 -10.61
N ILE A 23 -22.85 -7.45 -10.69
CA ILE A 23 -22.71 -8.34 -9.55
C ILE A 23 -21.83 -7.60 -8.54
N ALA A 24 -22.41 -7.29 -7.38
CA ALA A 24 -21.67 -6.78 -6.24
C ALA A 24 -21.09 -8.00 -5.50
N CYS A 25 -19.76 -8.10 -5.47
CA CYS A 25 -19.09 -9.17 -4.74
C CYS A 25 -19.13 -8.92 -3.23
N GLY A 26 -19.03 -10.01 -2.46
CA GLY A 26 -18.95 -9.95 -1.00
C GLY A 26 -17.67 -9.26 -0.51
N ARG A 27 -17.61 -8.97 0.80
CA ARG A 27 -16.47 -8.26 1.42
C ARG A 27 -15.11 -8.97 1.26
N ALA A 28 -15.11 -10.30 1.15
CA ALA A 28 -13.91 -11.13 1.02
C ALA A 28 -13.75 -11.71 -0.39
N GLU A 29 -14.37 -11.07 -1.39
CA GLU A 29 -14.38 -11.52 -2.78
C GLU A 29 -13.91 -10.41 -3.71
N TYR A 30 -13.19 -10.79 -4.76
CA TYR A 30 -12.82 -9.90 -5.86
C TYR A 30 -13.57 -10.30 -7.13
N ARG A 31 -13.78 -9.34 -8.01
CA ARG A 31 -14.44 -9.59 -9.30
C ARG A 31 -13.42 -9.99 -10.35
N THR A 32 -13.72 -11.06 -11.09
CA THR A 32 -13.00 -11.45 -12.30
C THR A 32 -14.02 -11.75 -13.40
N GLY A 33 -14.10 -10.88 -14.42
CA GLY A 33 -15.20 -10.92 -15.38
C GLY A 33 -16.55 -10.73 -14.68
N ASP A 34 -17.45 -11.69 -14.88
CA ASP A 34 -18.78 -11.74 -14.28
C ASP A 34 -18.86 -12.67 -13.05
N GLU A 35 -17.73 -13.19 -12.55
CA GLU A 35 -17.67 -14.03 -11.35
C GLU A 35 -17.10 -13.28 -10.14
N CYS A 36 -17.59 -13.63 -8.95
CA CYS A 36 -17.02 -13.23 -7.67
C CYS A 36 -16.22 -14.39 -7.10
N CYS A 37 -14.93 -14.13 -6.86
CA CYS A 37 -13.98 -15.13 -6.40
C CYS A 37 -13.48 -14.80 -5.00
N PRO A 38 -13.25 -15.80 -4.14
CA PRO A 38 -12.66 -15.56 -2.82
C PRO A 38 -11.25 -15.00 -2.95
N MET A 39 -10.92 -14.00 -2.16
CA MET A 39 -9.60 -13.36 -2.12
C MET A 39 -8.52 -14.27 -1.54
N CYS A 40 -7.27 -14.02 -1.94
CA CYS A 40 -6.09 -14.57 -1.27
C CYS A 40 -5.82 -13.82 0.03
N SER A 41 -5.31 -14.53 1.03
CA SER A 41 -4.85 -13.93 2.29
C SER A 41 -3.60 -13.06 2.07
N PRO A 42 -3.31 -12.11 2.98
CA PRO A 42 -2.07 -11.35 2.97
C PRO A 42 -0.83 -12.24 2.77
N GLY A 43 0.12 -11.75 2.00
CA GLY A 43 1.33 -12.44 1.58
C GLY A 43 1.16 -13.45 0.46
N ASN A 44 -0.03 -13.57 -0.12
CA ASN A 44 -0.28 -14.42 -1.27
C ASN A 44 -0.93 -13.63 -2.41
N ARG A 45 -0.54 -13.99 -3.64
CA ARG A 45 -1.14 -13.53 -4.89
C ARG A 45 -1.95 -14.64 -5.54
N VAL A 46 -2.85 -14.27 -6.43
CA VAL A 46 -3.59 -15.18 -7.29
C VAL A 46 -2.62 -15.84 -8.28
N TYR A 47 -2.53 -17.16 -8.22
CA TYR A 47 -1.89 -17.98 -9.25
C TYR A 47 -2.88 -18.39 -10.34
N LYS A 48 -4.08 -18.78 -9.92
CA LYS A 48 -5.19 -19.14 -10.82
C LYS A 48 -6.49 -18.57 -10.26
N HIS A 49 -7.23 -17.86 -11.10
CA HIS A 49 -8.56 -17.38 -10.75
C HIS A 49 -9.52 -18.54 -10.46
N CYS A 50 -10.55 -18.25 -9.67
CA CYS A 50 -11.64 -19.19 -9.46
C CYS A 50 -12.40 -19.41 -10.79
N THR A 51 -13.19 -20.47 -10.82
CA THR A 51 -14.19 -20.75 -11.86
C THR A 51 -15.48 -21.12 -11.14
N GLU A 52 -16.59 -21.25 -11.87
CA GLU A 52 -17.84 -21.82 -11.34
C GLU A 52 -17.66 -23.05 -10.41
N PHE A 53 -16.72 -23.95 -10.74
CA PHE A 53 -16.47 -25.19 -9.97
C PHE A 53 -15.19 -25.21 -9.13
N THR A 54 -14.36 -24.16 -9.13
CA THR A 54 -13.05 -24.19 -8.43
C THR A 54 -12.79 -22.87 -7.72
N SER A 55 -12.19 -22.94 -6.52
CA SER A 55 -11.82 -21.74 -5.76
C SER A 55 -10.54 -21.09 -6.30
N THR A 56 -10.28 -19.84 -5.91
CA THR A 56 -9.03 -19.15 -6.22
C THR A 56 -7.83 -19.94 -5.69
N SER A 57 -6.85 -20.16 -6.55
CA SER A 57 -5.57 -20.73 -6.14
C SER A 57 -4.58 -19.61 -5.85
N CYS A 58 -4.01 -19.63 -4.65
CA CYS A 58 -3.10 -18.61 -4.14
C CYS A 58 -1.69 -19.19 -3.97
N VAL A 59 -0.68 -18.35 -4.24
CA VAL A 59 0.74 -18.68 -4.00
C VAL A 59 1.42 -17.53 -3.26
N PRO A 60 2.44 -17.82 -2.43
CA PRO A 60 3.11 -16.77 -1.66
C PRO A 60 3.84 -15.78 -2.57
N CYS A 61 3.96 -14.55 -2.10
CA CYS A 61 4.88 -13.57 -2.68
C CYS A 61 6.33 -14.07 -2.55
N THR A 62 7.14 -13.81 -3.58
CA THR A 62 8.58 -14.13 -3.55
C THR A 62 9.34 -13.12 -2.69
N ASP A 63 10.52 -13.52 -2.25
CA ASP A 63 11.48 -12.63 -1.59
C ASP A 63 11.63 -11.34 -2.42
N SER A 64 11.56 -10.17 -1.77
CA SER A 64 11.47 -8.81 -2.35
C SER A 64 10.09 -8.28 -2.81
N THR A 65 9.01 -9.02 -2.56
CA THR A 65 7.64 -8.52 -2.79
C THR A 65 6.69 -8.83 -1.64
N PHE A 66 5.63 -8.02 -1.49
CA PHE A 66 4.64 -8.18 -0.43
C PHE A 66 3.21 -7.83 -0.88
N LEU A 67 2.23 -8.30 -0.09
CA LEU A 67 0.83 -7.87 -0.10
C LEU A 67 0.31 -7.93 1.35
N ASP A 68 -0.06 -6.80 1.92
CA ASP A 68 -0.45 -6.67 3.33
C ASP A 68 -1.94 -6.91 3.60
N GLU A 69 -2.77 -6.86 2.56
CA GLU A 69 -4.22 -7.02 2.67
C GLU A 69 -4.77 -8.22 1.86
N PRO A 70 -5.97 -8.73 2.22
CA PRO A 70 -6.69 -9.67 1.38
C PRO A 70 -6.92 -9.11 -0.03
N ASN A 71 -6.63 -9.90 -1.05
CA ASN A 71 -6.55 -9.37 -2.41
C ASN A 71 -6.96 -10.37 -3.51
N GLY A 72 -7.21 -9.84 -4.70
CA GLY A 72 -7.40 -10.60 -5.94
C GLY A 72 -6.29 -10.36 -6.98
N LEU A 73 -5.11 -9.93 -6.54
CA LEU A 73 -4.04 -9.48 -7.42
C LEU A 73 -3.22 -10.68 -7.94
N THR A 74 -2.84 -10.64 -9.21
CA THR A 74 -1.99 -11.66 -9.83
C THR A 74 -0.49 -11.36 -9.67
N ALA A 75 -0.13 -10.22 -9.09
CA ALA A 75 1.25 -9.82 -8.82
C ALA A 75 1.36 -9.17 -7.43
N CYS A 76 2.50 -9.39 -6.77
CA CYS A 76 2.81 -8.76 -5.49
C CYS A 76 3.47 -7.39 -5.71
N ILE A 77 3.47 -6.54 -4.67
CA ILE A 77 4.05 -5.21 -4.71
C ILE A 77 5.55 -5.32 -4.36
N PRO A 78 6.46 -4.66 -5.10
CA PRO A 78 7.87 -4.61 -4.72
C PRO A 78 8.06 -3.96 -3.35
N CYS A 79 8.92 -4.54 -2.52
CA CYS A 79 9.21 -3.95 -1.22
C CYS A 79 9.98 -2.62 -1.36
N THR A 80 9.75 -1.72 -0.42
CA THR A 80 10.51 -0.48 -0.28
C THR A 80 12.00 -0.78 -0.06
N ASN A 81 12.85 -0.02 -0.76
CA ASN A 81 14.30 -0.04 -0.58
C ASN A 81 14.72 1.12 0.35
N CYS A 82 15.44 0.81 1.42
CA CYS A 82 15.99 1.80 2.33
C CYS A 82 17.40 2.20 1.89
N ASP A 83 17.48 3.16 0.97
CA ASP A 83 18.75 3.60 0.39
C ASP A 83 19.60 4.38 1.42
N PRO A 84 20.82 3.91 1.75
CA PRO A 84 21.76 4.62 2.61
C PRO A 84 22.14 6.02 2.08
N GLY A 85 22.04 6.27 0.77
CA GLY A 85 22.25 7.57 0.15
C GLY A 85 21.27 8.65 0.63
N PHE A 86 20.06 8.25 1.05
CA PHE A 86 19.08 9.13 1.69
C PHE A 86 19.15 9.08 3.23
N GLY A 87 20.23 8.57 3.80
CA GLY A 87 20.38 8.49 5.24
C GLY A 87 19.51 7.41 5.90
N LEU A 88 19.09 6.39 5.15
CA LEU A 88 18.16 5.38 5.62
C LEU A 88 18.84 4.03 5.90
N LYS A 89 18.23 3.25 6.78
CA LYS A 89 18.58 1.85 7.04
C LYS A 89 17.32 1.01 7.18
N VAL A 90 17.43 -0.29 6.90
CA VAL A 90 16.34 -1.23 7.15
C VAL A 90 16.14 -1.33 8.67
N LYS A 91 14.96 -0.94 9.15
CA LYS A 91 14.51 -1.13 10.54
C LYS A 91 13.76 -2.45 10.68
N GLN A 92 12.92 -2.78 9.70
CA GLN A 92 12.22 -4.06 9.59
C GLN A 92 12.34 -4.58 8.17
N SER A 93 12.77 -5.82 8.03
CA SER A 93 12.91 -6.47 6.73
C SER A 93 11.55 -6.79 6.10
N CYS A 94 11.50 -6.76 4.78
CA CYS A 94 10.31 -7.16 4.05
C CYS A 94 9.92 -8.62 4.35
N ARG A 95 8.61 -8.87 4.40
CA ARG A 95 8.01 -10.20 4.51
C ARG A 95 6.93 -10.32 3.44
N PRO A 96 6.50 -11.53 3.07
CA PRO A 96 5.41 -11.69 2.10
C PRO A 96 4.17 -10.84 2.46
N SER A 97 3.83 -10.73 3.75
CA SER A 97 2.65 -9.99 4.20
C SER A 97 2.91 -8.57 4.71
N SER A 98 4.11 -8.01 4.55
CA SER A 98 4.42 -6.66 5.05
C SER A 98 5.63 -6.04 4.35
N ASP A 99 5.54 -4.76 4.01
CA ASP A 99 6.64 -4.01 3.41
C ASP A 99 7.88 -3.91 4.33
N THR A 100 9.01 -3.55 3.73
CA THR A 100 10.19 -3.04 4.45
C THR A 100 9.82 -1.75 5.19
N VAL A 101 10.22 -1.64 6.46
CA VAL A 101 10.15 -0.37 7.20
C VAL A 101 11.55 0.24 7.26
N CYS A 102 11.69 1.46 6.74
CA CYS A 102 12.93 2.22 6.79
C CYS A 102 13.02 3.05 8.07
N GLY A 103 14.20 3.08 8.68
CA GLY A 103 14.57 4.00 9.75
C GLY A 103 15.74 4.88 9.32
N THR A 104 16.18 5.77 10.20
CA THR A 104 17.33 6.65 9.94
C THR A 104 18.65 5.98 10.30
N LEU A 105 19.70 6.30 9.54
CA LEU A 105 21.08 6.03 9.91
C LEU A 105 21.48 6.86 11.13
N GLU A 106 22.52 6.41 11.84
CA GLU A 106 23.06 7.19 12.96
C GLU A 106 23.59 8.53 12.47
N GLY A 107 23.29 9.59 13.23
CA GLY A 107 23.63 10.95 12.84
C GLY A 107 22.71 11.55 11.76
N PHE A 108 21.58 10.91 11.43
CA PHE A 108 20.54 11.46 10.56
C PHE A 108 19.23 11.66 11.30
N TYR A 109 18.51 12.75 10.99
CA TYR A 109 17.13 12.98 11.41
C TYR A 109 16.17 12.78 10.24
N CYS A 110 14.94 12.40 10.56
CA CYS A 110 13.93 12.13 9.54
C CYS A 110 13.34 13.42 8.98
N LEU A 111 13.28 13.54 7.66
CA LEU A 111 12.61 14.63 6.95
C LEU A 111 11.18 14.28 6.57
N ASP A 112 10.94 13.01 6.23
CA ASP A 112 9.64 12.50 5.76
C ASP A 112 9.21 11.30 6.63
N PRO A 113 8.59 11.55 7.81
CA PRO A 113 8.16 10.50 8.72
C PRO A 113 6.94 9.75 8.18
N THR A 114 6.95 8.43 8.33
CA THR A 114 5.79 7.58 8.11
C THR A 114 5.25 7.07 9.44
N LYS A 115 4.13 6.34 9.41
CA LYS A 115 3.52 5.75 10.62
C LYS A 115 4.53 4.99 11.50
N ASP A 116 5.42 4.21 10.87
CA ASP A 116 6.33 3.29 11.57
C ASP A 116 7.82 3.53 11.23
N GLY A 117 8.14 4.50 10.37
CA GLY A 117 9.47 4.68 9.79
C GLY A 117 9.74 6.07 9.19
N CYS A 118 10.66 6.11 8.22
CA CYS A 118 11.13 7.33 7.57
C CYS A 118 11.45 7.08 6.08
N ARG A 119 10.98 7.96 5.19
CA ARG A 119 11.20 7.86 3.73
C ARG A 119 12.38 8.67 3.21
N ALA A 120 12.83 9.65 3.97
CA ALA A 120 14.01 10.45 3.64
C ALA A 120 14.61 11.03 4.91
N ALA A 121 15.93 11.02 5.03
CA ALA A 121 16.63 11.53 6.19
C ALA A 121 17.77 12.49 5.79
N GLN A 122 18.11 13.40 6.69
CA GLN A 122 19.20 14.34 6.50
C GLN A 122 20.19 14.24 7.66
N ARG A 123 21.48 14.37 7.33
CA ARG A 123 22.55 14.33 8.33
C ARG A 123 22.42 15.53 9.26
N HIS A 124 22.58 15.30 10.56
CA HIS A 124 22.76 16.37 11.54
C HIS A 124 23.96 17.25 11.15
N SER A 125 23.84 18.56 11.38
CA SER A 125 24.99 19.44 11.25
C SER A 125 26.04 19.07 12.29
N SER A 126 27.32 19.11 11.90
CA SER A 126 28.42 18.98 12.86
C SER A 126 28.52 20.28 13.65
N CYS A 127 28.30 20.19 14.97
CA CYS A 127 28.42 21.34 15.85
C CYS A 127 29.88 21.83 15.91
N LYS A 128 30.08 23.15 15.96
CA LYS A 128 31.41 23.73 16.19
C LYS A 128 31.86 23.44 17.63
N PRO A 129 33.17 23.49 17.94
CA PRO A 129 33.63 23.44 19.32
C PRO A 129 32.90 24.48 20.19
N GLY A 130 32.29 24.04 21.29
CA GLY A 130 31.47 24.89 22.17
C GLY A 130 29.97 24.92 21.84
N GLN A 131 29.51 24.17 20.82
CA GLN A 131 28.11 23.98 20.49
C GLN A 131 27.66 22.54 20.79
N TYR A 132 26.37 22.36 21.07
CA TYR A 132 25.77 21.05 21.34
C TYR A 132 24.45 20.86 20.58
N ILE A 133 24.06 19.61 20.36
CA ILE A 133 22.76 19.27 19.79
C ILE A 133 21.71 19.44 20.90
N ASN A 134 20.78 20.38 20.74
CA ASN A 134 19.79 20.70 21.77
C ASN A 134 18.73 19.59 21.93
N HIS A 135 18.31 18.99 20.82
CA HIS A 135 17.38 17.86 20.81
C HIS A 135 17.81 16.84 19.77
N THR A 136 17.82 15.57 20.18
CA THR A 136 17.98 14.43 19.27
C THR A 136 16.89 14.50 18.20
N GLY A 137 17.27 14.72 16.93
CA GLY A 137 16.33 14.90 15.82
C GLY A 137 16.22 16.31 15.22
N MET A 138 16.92 17.34 15.74
CA MET A 138 16.95 18.68 15.13
C MET A 138 18.21 18.92 14.28
N SER A 139 18.09 19.64 13.16
CA SER A 139 19.21 20.02 12.27
C SER A 139 20.15 21.08 12.84
N SER A 140 19.80 21.69 13.99
CA SER A 140 20.48 22.86 14.55
C SER A 140 21.21 22.57 15.85
N CYS A 141 22.43 23.10 15.96
CA CYS A 141 23.22 23.13 17.20
C CYS A 141 22.96 24.43 17.96
N ASN A 142 22.86 24.36 19.28
CA ASN A 142 22.82 25.52 20.16
C ASN A 142 24.23 25.86 20.68
N SER A 143 24.46 27.15 20.94
CA SER A 143 25.68 27.63 21.57
C SER A 143 25.46 27.79 23.07
N SER A 144 26.46 27.47 23.89
CA SER A 144 26.42 27.64 25.35
C SER A 144 26.23 29.10 25.80
N THR A 145 26.35 30.07 24.88
CA THR A 145 26.21 31.52 25.14
C THR A 145 24.76 32.01 25.20
N ASP A 146 23.80 31.23 24.71
CA ASP A 146 22.37 31.62 24.70
C ASP A 146 21.63 31.25 26.00
N ILE A 147 22.32 30.67 26.99
CA ILE A 147 21.81 30.62 28.37
C ILE A 147 22.20 31.94 29.03
N SER A 148 21.53 33.02 28.65
CA SER A 148 21.64 34.32 29.32
C SER A 148 20.24 34.81 29.71
N THR A 149 19.91 34.56 30.98
CA THR A 149 18.87 35.18 31.83
C THR A 149 17.41 34.82 31.55
#